data_AF-A0A5E4Q6F1-F1
#
_entry.id   AF-A0A5E4Q6F1-F1
#
_cell.length_a   1.000
_cell.length_b   1.000
_cell.length_c   1.000
_cell.angle_alpha   90.00
_cell.angle_beta   90.00
_cell.angle_gamma   90.00
#
_symmetry.space_group_name_H-M   'P 1'
#
loop_
_entity.id
_entity.type
_entity.pdbx_description
1 polymer ?
#
loop_
_entity_poly.entity_id
_entity_poly.type
_entity_poly.pdbx_seq_one_letter_code
_entity_poly.pdbx_strand_id
1 'polypeptide(L)'
;MSPVESVPVAVLNRVDDYVELLYDDIPEKIKGSALILQLARNPDNLVELARNEALLSALSRVLREEWKRSIELSTNIVYTFFCFSTYIEFHSVIIQYKIGSLCMDVIDYELKRYDQWKEKVEGKKPLATPDKVMINI
;
A
#
# COMPACT_ATOMS: atom_id res chain seq x y z
N MET A 1 -23.73 -4.85 -13.51
CA MET A 1 -22.31 -5.21 -13.63
C MET A 1 -21.71 -4.21 -14.59
N SER A 2 -21.03 -3.19 -14.09
CA SER A 2 -20.29 -2.24 -14.93
C SER A 2 -19.20 -3.01 -15.69
N PRO A 3 -18.85 -2.61 -16.93
CA PRO A 3 -17.70 -3.20 -17.62
C PRO A 3 -16.48 -3.00 -16.74
N VAL A 4 -15.72 -4.06 -16.51
CA VAL A 4 -14.38 -3.94 -15.93
C VAL A 4 -13.58 -3.13 -16.95
N GLU A 5 -13.41 -1.83 -16.71
CA GLU A 5 -12.49 -1.02 -17.50
C GLU A 5 -11.13 -1.72 -17.46
N SER A 6 -10.62 -2.11 -18.63
CA SER A 6 -9.34 -2.80 -18.72
C SER A 6 -8.27 -1.88 -18.15
N VAL A 7 -7.55 -2.32 -17.12
CA VAL A 7 -6.40 -1.61 -16.59
C VAL A 7 -5.45 -1.30 -17.76
N PRO A 8 -5.10 -0.03 -18.02
CA PRO A 8 -4.25 0.33 -19.15
C PRO A 8 -2.93 -0.45 -19.11
N VAL A 9 -2.44 -0.91 -20.25
CA VAL A 9 -1.13 -1.55 -20.34
C VAL A 9 -0.06 -0.48 -20.21
N ALA A 10 0.73 -0.53 -19.13
CA ALA A 10 1.84 0.37 -18.90
C ALA A 10 2.99 0.09 -19.88
N VAL A 11 3.57 1.17 -20.39
CA VAL A 11 4.77 1.19 -21.23
C VAL A 11 5.88 2.00 -20.55
N LEU A 12 7.12 1.49 -20.61
CA LEU A 12 8.27 1.99 -19.85
C LEU A 12 8.66 3.43 -20.21
N ASN A 13 8.58 3.77 -21.50
CA ASN A 13 8.85 5.10 -22.04
C ASN A 13 7.89 6.21 -21.55
N ARG A 14 6.87 5.86 -20.77
CA ARG A 14 5.92 6.79 -20.15
C ARG A 14 6.02 6.81 -18.63
N VAL A 15 7.11 6.32 -18.06
CA VAL A 15 7.30 6.26 -16.60
C VAL A 15 7.15 7.65 -15.96
N ASP A 16 7.64 8.70 -16.61
CA ASP A 16 7.54 10.07 -16.10
C ASP A 16 6.07 10.53 -15.99
N ASP A 17 5.21 10.19 -16.96
CA ASP A 17 3.77 10.46 -16.87
C ASP A 17 3.14 9.79 -15.63
N TYR A 18 3.60 8.60 -15.25
CA TYR A 18 3.09 7.89 -14.09
C TYR A 18 3.63 8.46 -12.77
N VAL A 19 4.83 9.04 -12.81
CA VAL A 19 5.43 9.75 -11.67
C VAL A 19 4.67 11.04 -11.39
N GLU A 20 4.25 11.78 -12.42
CA GLU A 20 3.43 13.00 -12.25
C GLU A 20 2.12 12.70 -11.48
N LEU A 21 1.47 11.57 -11.78
CA LEU A 21 0.26 11.14 -11.04
C LEU A 21 0.51 10.93 -9.54
N LEU A 22 1.77 10.74 -9.09
CA LEU A 22 2.10 10.60 -7.67
C LEU A 22 2.09 11.93 -6.91
N TYR A 23 1.94 13.06 -7.60
CA TYR A 23 1.82 14.38 -7.00
C TYR A 23 0.36 14.86 -6.86
N ASP A 24 -0.59 14.19 -7.51
CA ASP A 24 -2.02 14.50 -7.49
C ASP A 24 -2.74 13.92 -6.25
N ASP A 25 -4.06 13.79 -6.30
CA ASP A 25 -4.86 13.19 -5.24
C ASP A 25 -4.82 11.66 -5.24
N ILE A 26 -5.52 11.05 -4.28
CA ILE A 26 -5.39 9.62 -3.98
C ILE A 26 -5.79 8.71 -5.15
N PRO A 27 -6.89 8.95 -5.90
CA PRO A 27 -7.24 8.10 -7.04
C PRO A 27 -6.15 8.09 -8.13
N GLU A 28 -5.55 9.23 -8.41
CA GLU A 28 -4.50 9.47 -9.39
C GLU A 28 -3.22 8.78 -8.95
N LYS A 29 -2.85 8.92 -7.67
CA LYS A 29 -1.74 8.18 -7.04
C LYS A 29 -1.92 6.67 -7.13
N ILE A 30 -3.14 6.17 -6.89
CA ILE A 30 -3.45 4.74 -7.02
C ILE A 30 -3.22 4.29 -8.47
N LYS A 31 -3.71 5.06 -9.44
CA LYS A 31 -3.52 4.78 -10.87
C LYS A 31 -2.04 4.80 -11.26
N GLY A 32 -1.30 5.85 -10.90
CA GLY A 32 0.13 5.97 -11.19
C GLY A 32 0.94 4.83 -10.58
N SER A 33 0.75 4.56 -9.29
CA SER A 33 1.42 3.45 -8.59
C SER A 33 1.08 2.08 -9.16
N ALA A 34 -0.16 1.85 -9.64
CA ALA A 34 -0.55 0.60 -10.28
C ALA A 34 0.16 0.37 -11.62
N LEU A 35 0.29 1.43 -12.44
CA LEU A 35 1.01 1.39 -13.72
C LEU A 35 2.52 1.15 -13.51
N ILE A 36 3.10 1.82 -12.52
CA ILE A 36 4.50 1.61 -12.11
C ILE A 36 4.71 0.17 -11.64
N LEU A 37 3.83 -0.36 -10.79
CA LEU A 37 3.89 -1.75 -10.33
C LEU A 37 3.76 -2.74 -11.49
N GLN A 38 2.94 -2.42 -12.51
CA GLN A 38 2.84 -3.26 -13.70
C GLN A 38 4.18 -3.35 -14.44
N LEU A 39 4.91 -2.23 -14.55
CA LEU A 39 6.25 -2.22 -15.15
C LEU A 39 7.26 -2.99 -14.31
N ALA A 40 7.28 -2.77 -12.99
CA ALA A 40 8.25 -3.39 -12.07
C ALA A 40 8.09 -4.92 -11.95
N ARG A 41 6.90 -5.45 -12.28
CA ARG A 41 6.66 -6.89 -12.34
C ARG A 41 7.38 -7.59 -13.49
N ASN A 42 7.83 -6.86 -14.51
CA ASN A 42 8.76 -7.39 -15.50
C ASN A 42 10.21 -7.09 -15.07
N PRO A 43 11.03 -8.12 -14.73
CA PRO A 43 12.40 -7.92 -14.29
C PRO A 43 13.27 -7.12 -15.27
N ASP A 44 13.02 -7.24 -16.58
CA ASP A 44 13.80 -6.53 -17.61
C ASP A 44 13.69 -5.01 -17.48
N ASN A 45 12.59 -4.51 -16.88
CA ASN A 45 12.38 -3.08 -16.67
C ASN A 45 13.12 -2.55 -15.43
N LEU A 46 13.50 -3.41 -14.49
CA LEU A 46 13.98 -2.98 -13.17
C LEU A 46 15.27 -2.16 -13.26
N VAL A 47 16.16 -2.46 -14.20
CA VAL A 47 17.40 -1.70 -14.39
C VAL A 47 17.11 -0.24 -14.76
N GLU A 48 16.13 0.00 -15.63
CA GLU A 48 15.75 1.36 -16.05
C GLU A 48 14.99 2.08 -14.93
N LEU A 49 14.05 1.40 -14.28
CA LEU A 49 13.30 1.95 -13.14
C LEU A 49 14.22 2.30 -11.96
N ALA A 50 15.24 1.48 -11.67
CA ALA A 50 16.21 1.73 -10.60
C ALA A 50 17.11 2.95 -10.87
N ARG A 51 17.29 3.34 -12.13
CA ARG A 51 18.06 4.53 -12.53
C ARG A 51 17.23 5.80 -12.48
N ASN A 52 15.90 5.70 -12.39
CA ASN A 52 15.01 6.85 -12.28
C ASN A 52 14.88 7.29 -10.81
N GLU A 53 15.78 8.17 -10.37
CA GLU A 53 15.77 8.69 -9.00
C GLU A 53 14.49 9.46 -8.65
N ALA A 54 13.85 10.11 -9.64
CA ALA A 54 12.61 10.86 -9.45
C ALA A 54 11.46 9.91 -9.09
N LEU A 55 11.34 8.79 -9.81
CA LEU A 55 10.40 7.71 -9.53
C LEU A 55 10.59 7.16 -8.10
N LEU A 56 11.81 6.76 -7.75
CA LEU A 56 12.10 6.15 -6.46
C LEU A 56 11.86 7.13 -5.30
N SER A 57 12.20 8.40 -5.50
CA SER A 57 11.94 9.48 -4.54
C SER A 57 10.45 9.74 -4.39
N ALA A 58 9.68 9.78 -5.48
CA ALA A 58 8.24 10.00 -5.44
C ALA A 58 7.53 8.84 -4.72
N LEU A 59 7.83 7.59 -5.07
CA LEU A 59 7.25 6.39 -4.43
C LEU A 59 7.55 6.35 -2.93
N SER A 60 8.81 6.55 -2.55
CA SER A 60 9.22 6.52 -1.14
C SER A 60 8.62 7.68 -0.33
N ARG A 61 8.47 8.87 -0.93
CA ARG A 61 7.78 10.00 -0.31
C ARG A 61 6.30 9.69 -0.05
N VAL A 62 5.58 9.19 -1.06
CA VAL A 62 4.17 8.82 -0.93
C VAL A 62 3.99 7.71 0.12
N LEU A 63 4.87 6.69 0.11
CA LEU A 63 4.83 5.64 1.13
C LEU A 63 5.16 6.15 2.54
N ARG A 64 5.94 7.23 2.69
CA ARG A 64 6.24 7.82 4.00
C ARG A 64 5.10 8.67 4.53
N GLU A 65 4.44 9.42 3.66
CA GLU A 65 3.49 10.47 4.04
C GLU A 65 2.03 10.00 4.01
N GLU A 66 1.68 9.09 3.10
CA GLU A 66 0.28 8.84 2.72
C GLU A 66 -0.17 7.39 2.82
N TRP A 67 0.68 6.50 3.32
CA TRP A 67 0.41 5.06 3.43
C TRP A 67 -0.84 4.70 4.26
N LYS A 68 -1.26 5.56 5.20
CA LYS A 68 -2.49 5.38 6.00
C LYS A 68 -3.77 5.72 5.23
N ARG A 69 -3.66 6.48 4.13
CA ARG A 69 -4.81 7.03 3.40
C ARG A 69 -5.47 5.99 2.48
N SER A 70 -4.69 5.05 1.94
CA SER A 70 -5.18 3.99 1.07
C SER A 70 -4.30 2.75 1.17
N ILE A 71 -4.94 1.61 1.45
CA ILE A 71 -4.27 0.31 1.50
C ILE A 71 -3.81 -0.15 0.12
N GLU A 72 -4.57 0.21 -0.92
CA GLU A 72 -4.24 -0.14 -2.30
C GLU A 72 -3.00 0.61 -2.77
N LEU A 73 -2.93 1.92 -2.47
CA LEU A 73 -1.77 2.75 -2.78
C LEU A 73 -0.50 2.22 -2.10
N SER A 74 -0.57 1.96 -0.79
CA SER A 74 0.58 1.44 -0.05
C SER A 74 1.00 0.06 -0.54
N THR A 75 0.04 -0.82 -0.86
CA THR A 75 0.32 -2.14 -1.43
C THR A 75 1.02 -2.04 -2.77
N ASN A 76 0.56 -1.16 -3.67
CA ASN A 76 1.20 -0.97 -4.98
C ASN A 76 2.67 -0.55 -4.83
N ILE A 77 2.94 0.39 -3.94
CA ILE A 77 4.29 0.91 -3.72
C ILE A 77 5.19 -0.12 -3.03
N VAL A 78 4.70 -0.78 -1.97
CA VAL A 78 5.45 -1.83 -1.26
C VAL A 78 5.78 -2.99 -2.19
N TYR A 79 4.84 -3.41 -3.03
CA TYR A 79 5.08 -4.47 -4.02
C TYR A 79 6.11 -4.01 -5.06
N THR A 80 6.06 -2.75 -5.51
CA THR A 80 7.08 -2.22 -6.43
C THR A 80 8.49 -2.38 -5.83
N PHE A 81 8.68 -2.03 -4.55
CA PHE A 81 9.95 -2.25 -3.86
C PHE A 81 10.27 -3.73 -3.57
N PHE A 82 9.26 -4.57 -3.40
CA PHE A 82 9.46 -6.02 -3.30
C PHE A 82 10.05 -6.59 -4.61
N CYS A 83 9.58 -6.14 -5.78
CA CYS A 83 10.16 -6.53 -7.07
C CYS A 83 11.66 -6.23 -7.13
N PHE A 84 12.08 -5.03 -6.70
CA PHE A 84 13.51 -4.69 -6.57
C PHE A 84 14.24 -5.59 -5.56
N SER A 85 13.65 -5.85 -4.39
CA SER A 85 14.28 -6.64 -3.31
C SER A 85 14.59 -8.09 -3.71
N THR A 86 13.97 -8.60 -4.77
CA THR A 86 14.18 -9.95 -5.30
C THR A 86 15.61 -10.14 -5.82
N TYR A 87 16.30 -9.06 -6.22
CA TYR A 87 17.65 -9.12 -6.80
C TYR A 87 18.63 -8.30 -5.96
N ILE A 88 19.77 -8.92 -5.61
CA ILE A 88 20.82 -8.30 -4.78
C ILE A 88 21.32 -6.97 -5.36
N GLU A 89 21.38 -6.85 -6.68
CA GLU A 89 21.85 -5.64 -7.37
C GLU A 89 21.02 -4.39 -7.02
N PHE A 90 19.74 -4.54 -6.65
CA PHE A 90 18.86 -3.44 -6.28
C PHE A 90 18.71 -3.27 -4.76
N HIS A 91 19.42 -4.04 -3.92
CA HIS A 91 19.33 -3.91 -2.46
C HIS A 91 19.80 -2.54 -1.97
N SER A 92 20.74 -1.92 -2.67
CA SER A 92 21.18 -0.53 -2.40
C SER A 92 20.01 0.46 -2.49
N VAL A 93 19.09 0.28 -3.43
CA VAL A 93 17.87 1.11 -3.57
C VAL A 93 16.98 0.95 -2.34
N ILE A 94 16.74 -0.28 -1.90
CA ILE A 94 15.90 -0.57 -0.72
C ILE A 94 16.46 0.12 0.54
N ILE A 95 17.77 0.06 0.72
CA ILE A 95 18.49 0.67 1.85
C ILE A 95 18.46 2.19 1.74
N GLN A 96 18.80 2.75 0.58
CA GLN A 96 18.88 4.20 0.33
C GLN A 96 17.57 4.90 0.67
N TYR A 97 16.44 4.35 0.24
CA TYR A 97 15.12 4.94 0.48
C TYR A 97 14.47 4.48 1.81
N LYS A 98 15.19 3.68 2.61
CA LYS A 98 14.76 3.17 3.92
C LYS A 98 13.44 2.40 3.88
N ILE A 99 13.22 1.64 2.82
CA ILE A 99 11.94 0.94 2.59
C ILE A 99 11.64 -0.07 3.69
N GLY A 100 12.65 -0.77 4.19
CA GLY A 100 12.48 -1.72 5.30
C GLY A 100 11.86 -1.08 6.55
N SER A 101 12.35 0.12 6.94
CA SER A 101 11.79 0.86 8.08
C SER A 101 10.36 1.30 7.81
N LEU A 102 10.07 1.80 6.60
CA LEU A 102 8.72 2.21 6.23
C LEU A 102 7.73 1.04 6.28
N CYS A 103 8.13 -0.15 5.81
CA CYS A 103 7.30 -1.35 5.91
C CYS A 103 7.00 -1.71 7.37
N MET A 104 7.97 -1.59 8.28
CA MET A 104 7.75 -1.83 9.71
C MET A 104 6.76 -0.83 10.30
N ASP A 105 6.85 0.45 9.93
CA ASP A 105 5.89 1.49 10.36
C ASP A 105 4.46 1.18 9.88
N VAL A 106 4.32 0.73 8.62
CA VAL A 106 3.03 0.31 8.04
C VAL A 106 2.45 -0.88 8.81
N ILE A 107 3.26 -1.92 9.04
CA ILE A 107 2.84 -3.14 9.74
C ILE A 107 2.41 -2.82 11.18
N ASP A 108 3.20 -2.06 11.93
CA ASP A 108 2.90 -1.71 13.33
C ASP A 108 1.55 -0.99 13.45
N TYR A 109 1.27 -0.05 12.54
CA TYR A 109 -0.03 0.64 12.53
C TYR A 109 -1.18 -0.27 12.13
N GLU A 110 -1.01 -1.13 11.14
CA GLU A 110 -2.06 -2.07 10.74
C GLU A 110 -2.39 -3.07 11.85
N LEU A 111 -1.40 -3.54 12.60
CA LEU A 111 -1.59 -4.36 13.79
C LEU A 111 -2.38 -3.61 14.87
N LYS A 112 -1.98 -2.37 15.20
CA LYS A 112 -2.71 -1.53 16.18
C LYS A 112 -4.14 -1.24 15.74
N ARG A 113 -4.36 -0.99 14.45
CA ARG A 113 -5.70 -0.77 13.88
C ARG A 113 -6.55 -2.02 14.02
N TYR A 114 -5.99 -3.19 13.74
CA TYR A 114 -6.65 -4.48 13.93
C TYR A 114 -7.05 -4.70 15.39
N ASP A 115 -6.15 -4.47 16.35
CA ASP A 115 -6.44 -4.63 17.77
C ASP A 115 -7.59 -3.73 18.24
N GLN A 116 -7.59 -2.45 17.81
CA GLN A 116 -8.69 -1.52 18.10
C GLN A 116 -10.04 -1.97 17.52
N TRP A 117 -10.03 -2.57 16.33
CA TRP A 117 -11.24 -3.12 15.72
C TRP A 117 -11.74 -4.34 16.47
N LYS A 118 -10.83 -5.24 16.87
CA LYS A 118 -11.13 -6.43 17.65
C LYS A 118 -11.78 -6.07 18.99
N GLU A 119 -11.22 -5.12 19.74
CA GLU A 119 -11.78 -4.64 21.00
C GLU A 119 -13.22 -4.10 20.85
N LYS A 120 -13.50 -3.35 19.78
CA LYS A 120 -14.84 -2.81 19.52
C LYS A 120 -15.87 -3.89 19.21
N VAL A 121 -15.46 -4.99 18.58
CA VAL A 121 -16.33 -6.12 18.26
C VAL A 121 -16.55 -6.98 19.50
N GLU A 122 -15.50 -7.28 20.26
CA GLU A 122 -15.57 -8.15 21.44
C GLU A 122 -16.17 -7.44 22.67
N GLY A 123 -15.97 -6.14 22.81
CA GLY A 123 -16.50 -5.31 23.89
C GLY A 123 -18.02 -5.06 23.82
N LYS A 124 -18.70 -5.51 22.76
CA LYS A 124 -20.16 -5.45 22.60
C LYS A 124 -20.84 -6.80 22.87
N LYS A 125 -20.51 -7.49 23.96
CA LYS A 125 -21.43 -8.51 24.50
C LYS A 125 -22.59 -7.78 25.19
N PRO A 126 -23.86 -7.94 24.76
CA PRO A 126 -24.98 -7.52 25.58
C PRO A 126 -24.89 -8.30 26.90
N LEU A 127 -24.87 -7.59 28.02
CA LEU A 127 -25.17 -8.18 29.31
C LEU A 127 -26.60 -8.73 29.20
N ALA A 128 -26.73 -10.04 29.01
CA ALA A 128 -27.99 -10.72 29.23
C ALA A 128 -28.39 -10.41 30.67
N THR A 129 -29.41 -9.57 30.83
CA THR A 129 -30.02 -9.33 32.13
C THR A 129 -30.58 -10.67 32.61
N PRO A 130 -30.24 -11.14 33.83
CA PRO A 130 -30.91 -12.29 34.38
C PRO A 130 -32.35 -11.88 34.63
N ASP A 131 -33.29 -12.49 33.89
CA ASP A 131 -34.71 -12.39 34.21
C ASP A 131 -34.89 -12.83 35.65
N LYS A 132 -35.21 -11.86 36.50
CA LYS A 132 -35.57 -12.08 37.89
C LYS A 132 -36.76 -13.03 37.90
N VAL A 133 -36.52 -14.20 38.48
CA VAL A 133 -37.54 -15.04 39.10
C VAL A 133 -38.45 -14.13 39.92
N MET A 134 -39.65 -13.86 39.41
CA MET A 134 -40.77 -13.35 40.19
C MET A 134 -41.74 -14.51 40.35
N ILE A 135 -41.46 -15.31 41.36
CA ILE A 135 -42.50 -16.06 42.08
C ILE A 135 -43.54 -15.02 42.50
N ASN A 136 -44.78 -15.19 42.07
CA ASN A 136 -45.91 -14.65 42.81
C ASN A 136 -47.17 -15.49 42.56
N ILE A 137 -47.47 -16.30 43.58
CA ILE A 137 -48.75 -16.85 44.04
C ILE A 137 -49.43 -17.86 43.11
#